data_AF-A0A1G9AW59-F1
#
_entry.id   AF-A0A1G9AW59-F1
#
_cell.length_a   1.000
_cell.length_b   1.000
_cell.length_c   1.000
_cell.angle_alpha   90.00
_cell.angle_beta   90.00
_cell.angle_gamma   90.00
#
_symmetry.space_group_name_H-M   'P 1'
#
loop_
_entity.id
_entity.type
_entity.pdbx_description
1 polymer ?
#
loop_
_entity_poly.entity_id
_entity_poly.type
_entity_poly.pdbx_seq_one_letter_code
_entity_poly.pdbx_strand_id
1 'polypeptide(L)'
;MTMRRSGSEPPAAFSVRGTRWLLIGIIALALTNFILVRYVDVGEGRHLSGQIVTAGEVKQAAARTALFGLPLIGFLLGTLISLLPYRKLPYRKKYLRFSLVLVLVLQTIMLLLALRNLLLW
;
A
#
# COMPACT_ATOMS: atom_id res chain seq x y z
N MET A 1 15.42 50.54 8.89
CA MET A 1 14.61 49.84 7.87
C MET A 1 15.15 48.42 7.74
N THR A 2 14.62 47.49 8.56
CA THR A 2 15.14 46.12 8.70
C THR A 2 14.39 45.18 7.76
N MET A 3 15.04 44.78 6.67
CA MET A 3 14.54 43.72 5.78
C MET A 3 14.46 42.41 6.55
N ARG A 4 13.25 42.02 6.95
CA ARG A 4 12.93 40.69 7.46
C ARG A 4 13.05 39.72 6.29
N ARG A 5 14.17 39.01 6.19
CA ARG A 5 14.33 37.88 5.25
C ARG A 5 13.23 36.87 5.56
N SER A 6 12.19 36.86 4.74
CA SER A 6 11.27 35.74 4.57
C SER A 6 12.09 34.60 3.97
N GLY A 7 12.84 33.91 4.84
CA GLY A 7 13.46 32.64 4.50
C GLY A 7 12.35 31.63 4.36
N SER A 8 11.94 31.39 3.12
CA SER A 8 11.14 30.24 2.71
C SER A 8 11.58 29.01 3.49
N GLU A 9 10.71 28.52 4.37
CA GLU A 9 10.92 27.22 5.00
C GLU A 9 11.23 26.21 3.88
N PRO A 10 12.35 25.47 3.95
CA PRO A 10 12.63 24.45 2.95
C PRO A 10 11.42 23.51 2.91
N PRO A 11 10.87 23.18 1.73
CA PRO A 11 9.67 22.36 1.62
C PRO A 11 9.91 21.08 2.40
N ALA A 12 9.19 20.94 3.53
CA ALA A 12 9.41 19.99 4.61
C ALA A 12 10.43 18.92 4.24
N ALA A 13 11.69 19.09 4.66
CA ALA A 13 12.73 18.10 4.46
C ALA A 13 12.36 16.84 5.26
N PHE A 14 11.52 15.99 4.67
CA PHE A 14 10.95 14.81 5.31
C PHE A 14 12.08 13.93 5.82
N SER A 15 12.10 13.72 7.15
CA SER A 15 13.20 13.07 7.88
C SER A 15 13.28 11.57 7.59
N VAL A 16 14.48 11.00 7.68
CA VAL A 16 14.72 9.54 7.56
C VAL A 16 13.89 8.74 8.58
N ARG A 17 13.59 9.36 9.74
CA ARG A 17 12.76 8.79 10.79
C ARG A 17 11.33 8.51 10.29
N GLY A 18 10.73 9.41 9.52
CA GLY A 18 9.38 9.22 8.96
C GLY A 18 9.30 8.06 7.97
N THR A 19 10.37 7.78 7.21
CA THR A 19 10.40 6.64 6.26
C THR A 19 10.40 5.29 6.98
N ARG A 20 11.04 5.19 8.15
CA ARG A 20 11.01 3.96 8.98
C ARG A 20 9.61 3.68 9.51
N TRP A 21 8.91 4.71 9.99
CA TRP A 21 7.53 4.59 10.45
C TRP A 21 6.56 4.18 9.34
N LEU A 22 6.77 4.69 8.12
CA LEU A 22 5.98 4.25 6.94
C LEU A 22 6.20 2.76 6.64
N LEU A 23 7.45 2.28 6.68
CA LEU A 23 7.74 0.86 6.47
C LEU A 23 7.11 -0.02 7.55
N ILE A 24 7.23 0.37 8.82
CA ILE A 24 6.57 -0.32 9.94
C ILE A 24 5.06 -0.34 9.73
N GLY A 25 4.47 0.79 9.32
CA GLY A 25 3.04 0.88 9.02
C GLY A 25 2.59 -0.06 7.89
N ILE A 26 3.36 -0.13 6.80
CA ILE A 26 3.08 -1.05 5.68
C ILE A 26 3.18 -2.51 6.13
N ILE A 27 4.20 -2.86 6.91
CA ILE A 27 4.39 -4.22 7.43
C ILE A 27 3.25 -4.58 8.38
N ALA A 28 2.89 -3.68 9.30
CA ALA A 28 1.78 -3.87 10.22
C ALA A 28 0.46 -4.07 9.47
N LEU A 29 0.15 -3.20 8.50
CA LEU A 29 -1.03 -3.34 7.64
C LEU A 29 -1.03 -4.65 6.84
N ALA A 30 0.12 -5.06 6.30
CA ALA A 30 0.24 -6.31 5.55
C ALA A 30 -0.06 -7.52 6.43
N LEU A 31 0.45 -7.51 7.66
CA LEU A 31 0.19 -8.55 8.65
C LEU A 31 -1.28 -8.56 9.08
N THR A 32 -1.87 -7.38 9.35
CA THR A 32 -3.28 -7.28 9.69
C THR A 32 -4.17 -7.79 8.56
N ASN A 33 -3.89 -7.41 7.31
CA ASN A 33 -4.58 -7.92 6.12
C ASN A 33 -4.43 -9.45 5.98
N PHE A 34 -3.23 -9.98 6.21
CA PHE A 34 -2.99 -11.42 6.17
C PHE A 34 -3.81 -12.18 7.21
N ILE A 35 -3.91 -11.65 8.43
CA ILE A 35 -4.73 -12.22 9.50
C ILE A 35 -6.21 -12.15 9.11
N LEU A 36 -6.70 -10.99 8.67
CA LEU A 36 -8.10 -10.78 8.27
C LEU A 36 -8.56 -11.74 7.16
N VAL A 37 -7.72 -11.98 6.15
CA VAL A 37 -8.02 -12.91 5.05
C VAL A 37 -8.30 -14.34 5.54
N ARG A 38 -7.79 -14.75 6.72
CA ARG A 38 -8.10 -16.07 7.30
C ARG A 38 -9.54 -16.16 7.81
N TYR A 39 -10.06 -15.06 8.34
CA TYR A 39 -11.39 -14.97 8.95
C TYR A 39 -12.48 -14.56 7.96
N VAL A 40 -12.12 -14.01 6.80
CA VAL A 40 -13.08 -13.71 5.75
C VAL A 40 -13.57 -15.00 5.10
N ASP A 41 -14.89 -15.20 5.08
CA ASP A 41 -15.50 -16.23 4.24
C ASP A 41 -15.40 -15.84 2.78
N VAL A 42 -14.88 -16.79 2.01
CA VAL A 42 -14.74 -16.66 0.56
C VAL A 42 -15.77 -17.61 -0.04
N GLY A 43 -16.77 -17.02 -0.70
CA GLY A 43 -17.78 -17.77 -1.42
C GLY A 43 -17.16 -18.67 -2.50
N GLU A 44 -17.99 -19.57 -3.05
CA GLU A 44 -17.54 -20.50 -4.08
C GLU A 44 -16.98 -19.76 -5.31
N GLY A 45 -15.68 -19.91 -5.55
CA GLY A 45 -15.02 -19.43 -6.76
C GLY A 45 -15.06 -20.51 -7.84
N ARG A 46 -15.07 -20.10 -9.11
CA ARG A 46 -14.82 -21.00 -10.24
C ARG A 46 -13.53 -20.59 -10.94
N HIS A 47 -12.70 -21.57 -11.27
CA HIS A 47 -11.60 -21.35 -12.19
C HIS A 47 -12.16 -21.01 -13.58
N LEU A 48 -11.36 -20.32 -14.40
CA LEU A 48 -11.70 -20.05 -15.80
C LEU A 48 -11.86 -21.33 -16.63
N SER A 49 -11.36 -22.46 -16.12
CA SER A 49 -11.54 -23.81 -16.66
C SER A 49 -12.87 -24.48 -16.27
N GLY A 50 -13.71 -23.83 -15.45
CA GLY A 50 -14.99 -24.36 -14.97
C GLY A 50 -14.89 -25.23 -13.72
N GLN A 51 -13.69 -25.49 -13.19
CA GLN A 51 -13.51 -26.23 -11.94
C GLN A 51 -13.92 -25.40 -10.72
N ILE A 52 -14.58 -26.03 -9.74
CA ILE A 52 -14.93 -25.42 -8.45
C ILE A 52 -13.64 -25.23 -7.66
N VAL A 53 -13.37 -23.99 -7.25
CA VAL A 53 -12.19 -23.64 -6.45
C VAL A 53 -12.50 -23.94 -5.00
N THR A 54 -11.60 -24.64 -4.32
CA THR A 54 -11.77 -24.89 -2.89
C THR A 54 -11.54 -23.59 -2.12
N ALA A 55 -12.36 -23.31 -1.10
CA ALA A 55 -12.21 -22.10 -0.27
C ALA A 55 -10.77 -21.91 0.27
N GLY A 56 -10.06 -23.01 0.56
CA GLY A 56 -8.66 -22.98 0.96
C GLY A 56 -7.71 -22.41 -0.10
N GLU A 57 -7.92 -22.73 -1.38
CA GLU A 57 -7.11 -22.22 -2.49
C GLU A 57 -7.35 -20.73 -2.69
N VAL A 58 -8.61 -20.28 -2.59
CA VAL A 58 -8.96 -18.86 -2.66
C VAL A 58 -8.32 -18.08 -1.51
N LYS A 59 -8.40 -18.60 -0.27
CA LYS A 59 -7.75 -17.98 0.91
C LYS A 59 -6.23 -17.90 0.74
N GLN A 60 -5.61 -18.95 0.19
CA GLN A 60 -4.16 -18.96 -0.04
C GLN A 60 -3.74 -17.96 -1.13
N ALA A 61 -4.49 -17.88 -2.23
CA ALA A 61 -4.25 -16.91 -3.30
C ALA A 61 -4.45 -15.47 -2.81
N ALA A 62 -5.50 -15.22 -2.03
CA ALA A 62 -5.75 -13.93 -1.39
C ALA A 62 -4.62 -13.53 -0.43
N ALA A 63 -4.14 -14.48 0.39
CA ALA A 63 -3.02 -14.23 1.31
C ALA A 63 -1.71 -13.92 0.57
N ARG A 64 -1.39 -14.64 -0.51
CA ARG A 64 -0.22 -14.35 -1.35
C ARG A 64 -0.33 -12.96 -2.00
N THR A 65 -1.52 -12.61 -2.46
CA THR A 65 -1.79 -11.30 -3.05
C THR A 65 -1.65 -10.18 -2.02
N ALA A 66 -2.13 -10.38 -0.79
CA ALA A 66 -2.03 -9.39 0.28
C ALA A 66 -0.57 -9.13 0.71
N LEU A 67 0.25 -10.18 0.80
CA LEU A 67 1.64 -10.08 1.26
C LEU A 67 2.61 -9.64 0.18
N PHE A 68 2.45 -10.10 -1.06
CA PHE A 68 3.42 -9.87 -2.13
C PHE A 68 2.83 -9.11 -3.32
N GLY A 69 1.61 -9.45 -3.73
CA GLY A 69 0.95 -8.83 -4.88
C GLY A 69 0.74 -7.33 -4.70
N LEU A 70 0.12 -6.91 -3.60
CA LEU A 70 -0.19 -5.51 -3.33
C LEU A 70 1.05 -4.64 -3.11
N PRO A 71 2.05 -5.03 -2.31
CA PRO A 71 3.29 -4.25 -2.21
C PRO A 71 4.01 -4.14 -3.54
N LEU A 72 4.04 -5.20 -4.35
CA LEU A 72 4.68 -5.18 -5.66
C LEU A 72 3.95 -4.26 -6.65
N ILE A 73 2.62 -4.39 -6.76
CA ILE A 73 1.80 -3.54 -7.63
C ILE A 73 1.87 -2.08 -7.18
N GLY A 74 1.76 -1.82 -5.87
CA GLY A 74 1.86 -0.47 -5.33
C GLY A 74 3.25 0.13 -5.52
N PHE A 75 4.30 -0.68 -5.45
CA PHE A 75 5.66 -0.24 -5.77
C PHE A 75 5.82 0.09 -7.26
N LEU A 76 5.32 -0.77 -8.15
CA LEU A 76 5.36 -0.55 -9.60
C LEU A 76 4.57 0.69 -10.02
N LEU A 77 3.31 0.82 -9.56
CA LEU A 77 2.48 2.00 -9.82
C LEU A 77 3.10 3.27 -9.21
N GLY A 78 3.63 3.17 -8.00
CA GLY A 78 4.29 4.29 -7.33
C GLY A 78 5.53 4.75 -8.08
N THR A 79 6.30 3.81 -8.62
CA THR A 79 7.49 4.08 -9.45
C THR A 79 7.09 4.68 -10.80
N LEU A 80 6.04 4.15 -11.43
CA LEU A 80 5.54 4.65 -12.71
C LEU A 80 5.00 6.08 -12.60
N ILE A 81 4.19 6.36 -11.58
CA ILE A 81 3.62 7.69 -11.35
C ILE A 81 4.72 8.69 -10.95
N SER A 82 5.72 8.26 -10.20
CA SER A 82 6.84 9.14 -9.86
C SER A 82 7.75 9.43 -11.06
N LEU A 83 7.67 8.67 -12.15
CA LEU A 83 8.33 8.98 -13.42
C LEU A 83 7.74 10.25 -14.07
N LEU A 84 6.51 10.66 -13.71
CA LEU A 84 6.00 11.98 -14.12
C LEU A 84 6.86 13.09 -13.48
N PRO A 85 7.43 14.00 -14.29
CA PRO A 85 8.38 14.99 -13.81
C PRO A 85 7.69 16.03 -12.93
N TYR A 86 7.81 15.87 -11.61
CA TYR A 86 7.52 16.95 -10.67
C TYR A 86 8.68 17.95 -10.71
N ARG A 87 8.43 19.10 -11.33
CA ARG A 87 9.38 20.14 -11.77
C ARG A 87 10.48 20.67 -10.82
N LYS A 88 10.64 20.25 -9.55
CA LYS A 88 11.55 20.96 -8.60
C LYS A 88 12.30 20.16 -7.50
N LEU A 89 12.41 18.82 -7.52
CA LEU A 89 13.10 18.07 -6.43
C LEU A 89 14.03 16.94 -6.94
N PRO A 90 15.12 16.61 -6.23
CA PRO A 90 16.05 15.56 -6.64
C PRO A 90 15.38 14.18 -6.66
N TYR A 91 15.44 13.56 -7.83
CA TYR A 91 14.69 12.36 -8.22
C TYR A 91 14.77 11.25 -7.15
N ARG A 92 15.98 10.77 -6.80
CA ARG A 92 16.19 9.55 -5.98
C ARG A 92 15.45 9.46 -4.63
N LYS A 93 15.21 10.57 -3.91
CA LYS A 93 14.52 10.53 -2.60
C LYS A 93 12.99 10.55 -2.70
N LYS A 94 12.46 10.87 -3.88
CA LYS A 94 11.02 11.09 -4.09
C LYS A 94 10.28 9.82 -4.53
N TYR A 95 10.89 9.01 -5.41
CA TYR A 95 10.34 7.73 -5.90
C TYR A 95 9.94 6.80 -4.77
N LEU A 96 10.88 6.51 -3.87
CA LEU A 96 10.70 5.54 -2.80
C LEU A 96 9.59 5.95 -1.83
N ARG A 97 9.46 7.24 -1.53
CA ARG A 97 8.44 7.70 -0.57
C ARG A 97 7.05 7.68 -1.16
N PHE A 98 6.92 8.13 -2.42
CA PHE A 98 5.65 8.10 -3.11
C PHE A 98 5.16 6.67 -3.29
N SER A 99 6.05 5.74 -3.67
CA SER A 99 5.69 4.32 -3.78
C SER A 99 5.27 3.72 -2.45
N LEU A 100 5.95 4.05 -1.34
CA LEU A 100 5.58 3.57 0.00
C LEU A 100 4.20 4.09 0.43
N VAL A 101 3.90 5.37 0.18
CA VAL A 101 2.57 5.94 0.48
C VAL A 101 1.50 5.27 -0.38
N LEU A 102 1.78 5.01 -1.65
CA LEU A 102 0.82 4.35 -2.54
C LEU A 102 0.55 2.90 -2.10
N VAL A 103 1.59 2.16 -1.71
CA VAL A 103 1.45 0.82 -1.11
C VAL A 103 0.61 0.88 0.17
N LEU A 104 0.84 1.88 1.03
CA LEU A 104 0.06 2.08 2.25
C LEU A 104 -1.43 2.31 1.93
N VAL A 105 -1.74 3.16 0.95
CA VAL A 105 -3.13 3.43 0.52
C VAL A 105 -3.80 2.16 0.00
N LEU A 106 -3.12 1.38 -0.86
CA LEU A 106 -3.66 0.12 -1.37
C LEU A 106 -3.92 -0.90 -0.25
N GLN A 107 -3.00 -1.01 0.70
CA GLN A 107 -3.13 -1.84 1.90
C GLN A 107 -4.34 -1.43 2.74
N THR A 108 -4.56 -0.12 2.94
CA THR A 108 -5.70 0.40 3.70
C THR A 108 -7.03 0.14 3.00
N ILE A 109 -7.10 0.32 1.68
CA ILE A 109 -8.32 0.02 0.91
C ILE A 109 -8.71 -1.45 1.06
N MET A 110 -7.74 -2.36 0.94
CA MET A 110 -7.99 -3.80 1.09
C MET A 110 -8.42 -4.17 2.51
N LEU A 111 -7.83 -3.53 3.52
CA LEU A 111 -8.25 -3.69 4.90
C LEU A 111 -9.72 -3.30 5.06
N LEU A 112 -10.12 -2.14 4.52
CA LEU A 112 -11.50 -1.66 4.59
C LEU A 112 -12.48 -2.60 3.88
N LEU A 113 -12.10 -3.17 2.74
CA LEU A 113 -12.93 -4.16 2.03
C LEU A 113 -13.08 -5.45 2.84
N ALA A 114 -12.00 -5.95 3.43
CA ALA A 114 -12.05 -7.12 4.30
C ALA A 114 -12.91 -6.87 5.54
N LEU A 115 -12.80 -5.68 6.15
CA LEU A 115 -13.58 -5.27 7.31
C LEU A 115 -15.07 -5.15 6.97
N ARG A 116 -15.40 -4.55 5.82
CA ARG A 116 -16.78 -4.50 5.30
C ARG A 116 -17.35 -5.90 5.12
N ASN A 117 -16.56 -6.83 4.55
CA ASN A 117 -17.03 -8.20 4.33
C ASN A 117 -17.26 -8.95 5.64
N LEU A 118 -16.46 -8.67 6.67
CA LEU A 118 -16.65 -9.23 8.01
C LEU A 118 -17.85 -8.62 8.74
N LEU A 119 -18.13 -7.33 8.55
CA LEU A 119 -19.23 -6.62 9.24
C LEU A 119 -20.60 -6.87 8.61
N LEU A 120 -20.66 -7.16 7.31
CA LEU A 120 -21.89 -7.50 6.58
C LEU A 120 -22.26 -8.98 6.70
N TRP A 121 -21.55 -9.72 7.57
CA TRP A 121 -21.86 -11.08 8.00
C TRP A 121 -22.61 -11.01 9.33
#